data_AF-A0A9W6XJH9-F1
#
_entry.id   AF-A0A9W6XJH9-F1
#
_cell.length_a   1.000
_cell.length_b   1.000
_cell.length_c   1.000
_cell.angle_alpha   90.00
_cell.angle_beta   90.00
_cell.angle_gamma   90.00
#
_symmetry.space_group_name_H-M   'P 1'
#
loop_
_entity.id
_entity.type
_entity.pdbx_description
1 polymer ?
#
loop_
_entity_poly.entity_id
_entity_poly.type
_entity_poly.pdbx_seq_one_letter_code
_entity_poly.pdbx_strand_id
1 'polypeptide(L)'
;MKEKRRGVLRGSTKRVAKKQTRTGGTNPLTDEGPTPGLLCRVLELGAASVWRYLTLEEISSIIRAIPGALSQDLVDAVALKAIDEFAEENKTHLGGECKCDWMRNLHFTTGLEARNRCRGTPPFTLDKTIPVLQTPRSSQALLAALLLGKKLLDTVSWANRFANPAYYPVVRPLLLGGGRSLRSKAAVTRAMNVVCSGAGSHFFYKTTKAKRSARSPDFLYEHWDGMNGTSCQYCDDLVDEAKKEDGWWEPKEVENIRANCKKMYRPLKTQMLQNLRFVRCVRRPHRSVGRVFAPYKGLVAGITSDGVLCGLYINIGSWGDE
;
A
#
# COMPACT_ATOMS: atom_id res chain seq x y z
N MET A 1 42.85 -16.12 -75.64
CA MET A 1 43.23 -14.74 -76.01
C MET A 1 43.49 -13.95 -74.72
N LYS A 2 44.73 -13.46 -74.57
CA LYS A 2 45.28 -12.40 -73.66
C LYS A 2 44.83 -12.47 -72.19
N GLU A 3 45.59 -12.95 -71.20
CA GLU A 3 47.04 -12.89 -70.84
C GLU A 3 47.60 -11.51 -70.41
N LYS A 4 48.36 -11.55 -69.29
CA LYS A 4 49.39 -10.60 -68.77
C LYS A 4 48.89 -9.42 -67.91
N ARG A 5 49.51 -9.00 -66.79
CA ARG A 5 50.83 -9.16 -66.11
C ARG A 5 50.68 -8.64 -64.66
N ARG A 6 51.12 -9.29 -63.58
CA ARG A 6 52.44 -9.23 -62.87
C ARG A 6 53.15 -7.86 -62.72
N GLY A 7 53.51 -7.52 -61.47
CA GLY A 7 54.53 -6.54 -61.02
C GLY A 7 54.34 -6.18 -59.53
N VAL A 8 54.93 -6.84 -58.53
CA VAL A 8 56.32 -6.78 -57.98
C VAL A 8 56.58 -5.62 -56.98
N LEU A 9 56.63 -6.00 -55.69
CA LEU A 9 57.57 -5.73 -54.58
C LEU A 9 58.14 -4.34 -54.22
N ARG A 10 58.45 -4.27 -52.90
CA ARG A 10 59.32 -3.36 -52.12
C ARG A 10 58.55 -2.20 -51.46
N GLY A 11 58.46 -2.07 -50.14
CA GLY A 11 59.41 -2.38 -49.08
C GLY A 11 60.17 -1.10 -48.72
N SER A 12 59.85 -0.45 -47.60
CA SER A 12 60.79 0.43 -46.89
C SER A 12 60.29 0.80 -45.49
N THR A 13 61.27 1.16 -44.69
CA THR A 13 61.47 1.02 -43.25
C THR A 13 60.99 2.18 -42.37
N LYS A 14 60.72 1.81 -41.09
CA LYS A 14 61.09 2.49 -39.83
C LYS A 14 60.87 4.00 -39.70
N ARG A 15 60.19 4.38 -38.60
CA ARG A 15 60.82 5.19 -37.52
C ARG A 15 60.01 5.17 -36.22
N VAL A 16 60.70 4.77 -35.15
CA VAL A 16 60.35 4.97 -33.75
C VAL A 16 60.73 6.39 -33.35
N ALA A 17 59.89 7.09 -32.60
CA ALA A 17 60.35 8.09 -31.64
C ALA A 17 59.36 8.25 -30.49
N LYS A 18 59.89 7.98 -29.30
CA LYS A 18 59.29 8.04 -27.97
C LYS A 18 59.47 9.46 -27.41
N LYS A 19 58.46 10.07 -26.80
CA LYS A 19 58.69 11.12 -25.78
C LYS A 19 57.56 11.17 -24.76
N GLN A 20 57.87 10.67 -23.56
CA GLN A 20 57.18 11.03 -22.32
C GLN A 20 57.47 12.50 -22.01
N THR A 21 56.47 13.26 -21.58
CA THR A 21 56.68 14.31 -20.59
C THR A 21 55.45 14.41 -19.70
N ARG A 22 55.70 14.37 -18.39
CA ARG A 22 54.75 14.35 -17.30
C ARG A 22 54.92 15.69 -16.58
N THR A 23 53.87 16.50 -16.53
CA THR A 23 53.67 17.63 -15.60
C THR A 23 52.15 17.88 -15.63
N GLY A 24 51.42 17.74 -14.53
CA GLY A 24 51.50 18.66 -13.39
C GLY A 24 50.58 19.84 -13.69
N GLY A 25 49.28 19.66 -13.41
CA GLY A 25 48.25 20.67 -13.67
C GLY A 25 46.98 20.31 -12.89
N THR A 26 46.94 20.74 -11.64
CA THR A 26 45.75 20.86 -10.79
C THR A 26 44.67 21.62 -11.55
N ASN A 27 43.62 20.93 -11.98
CA ASN A 27 42.39 21.58 -12.38
C ASN A 27 41.48 21.75 -11.15
N PRO A 28 40.89 22.94 -10.97
CA PRO A 28 40.18 23.33 -9.77
C PRO A 28 38.90 22.52 -9.63
N LEU A 29 38.56 22.24 -8.37
CA LEU A 29 37.25 21.79 -7.93
C LEU A 29 36.18 22.64 -8.61
N THR A 30 35.53 22.06 -9.63
CA THR A 30 34.23 22.52 -10.06
C THR A 30 33.24 22.17 -8.96
N ASP A 31 32.63 23.23 -8.45
CA ASP A 31 31.53 23.31 -7.51
C ASP A 31 30.34 22.47 -8.03
N GLU A 32 30.37 21.17 -7.74
CA GLU A 32 29.22 20.28 -7.89
C GLU A 32 28.34 20.48 -6.66
N GLY A 33 27.15 21.06 -6.85
CA GLY A 33 26.08 21.00 -5.86
C GLY A 33 25.90 19.55 -5.35
N PRO A 34 25.35 19.34 -4.14
CA PRO A 34 25.51 18.10 -3.39
C PRO A 34 25.12 16.89 -4.25
N THR A 35 26.13 16.21 -4.77
CA THR A 35 25.93 15.05 -5.64
C THR A 35 25.27 13.98 -4.78
N PRO A 36 24.07 13.48 -5.16
CA PRO A 36 23.44 12.34 -4.50
C PRO A 36 24.40 11.15 -4.36
N GLY A 37 25.42 11.07 -5.22
CA GLY A 37 26.41 10.02 -5.28
C GLY A 37 27.22 9.77 -4.00
N LEU A 38 27.59 10.78 -3.20
CA LEU A 38 28.42 10.50 -2.01
C LEU A 38 27.58 9.88 -0.88
N LEU A 39 26.40 10.43 -0.61
CA LEU A 39 25.46 9.87 0.37
C LEU A 39 25.00 8.47 -0.05
N CYS A 40 24.64 8.28 -1.33
CA CYS A 40 24.24 6.96 -1.84
C CYS A 40 25.38 5.95 -1.73
N ARG A 41 26.62 6.35 -2.05
CA ARG A 41 27.81 5.51 -1.82
C ARG A 41 28.01 5.20 -0.34
N VAL A 42 27.82 6.16 0.56
CA VAL A 42 27.89 5.91 2.02
C VAL A 42 26.77 4.98 2.47
N LEU A 43 25.59 5.01 1.87
CA LEU A 43 24.51 4.07 2.20
C LEU A 43 24.71 2.68 1.60
N GLU A 44 25.35 2.59 0.42
CA GLU A 44 25.71 1.32 -0.24
C GLU A 44 26.94 0.65 0.39
N LEU A 45 27.96 1.44 0.74
CA LEU A 45 29.19 0.98 1.40
C LEU A 45 29.03 0.93 2.92
N GLY A 46 28.05 1.67 3.46
CA GLY A 46 27.75 1.77 4.87
C GLY A 46 27.09 0.51 5.37
N ALA A 47 27.79 -0.14 6.30
CA ALA A 47 27.33 -1.34 6.98
C ALA A 47 25.93 -1.16 7.57
N ALA A 48 25.23 -2.28 7.79
CA ALA A 48 23.90 -2.39 8.40
C ALA A 48 23.64 -1.45 9.59
N SER A 49 24.68 -1.01 10.29
CA SER A 49 24.69 0.01 11.33
C SER A 49 23.96 1.31 10.96
N VAL A 50 24.14 1.87 9.75
CA VAL A 50 23.48 3.16 9.39
C VAL A 50 21.97 3.00 9.33
N TRP A 51 21.52 1.94 8.67
CA TRP A 51 20.10 1.62 8.52
C TRP A 51 19.39 1.30 9.84
N ARG A 52 20.13 0.92 10.89
CA ARG A 52 19.57 0.66 12.24
C ARG A 52 19.16 1.92 13.01
N TYR A 53 19.65 3.10 12.60
CA TYR A 53 19.30 4.37 13.24
C TYR A 53 18.14 5.09 12.55
N LEU A 54 17.65 4.54 11.44
CA LEU A 54 16.56 5.13 10.67
C LEU A 54 15.23 4.50 11.08
N THR A 55 14.21 5.33 11.20
CA THR A 55 12.82 4.90 11.32
C THR A 55 12.32 4.27 10.01
N LEU A 56 11.23 3.51 10.09
CA LEU A 56 10.60 2.88 8.92
C LEU A 56 10.15 3.92 7.89
N GLU A 57 9.65 5.07 8.35
CA GLU A 57 9.25 6.20 7.53
C GLU A 57 10.44 6.86 6.84
N GLU A 58 11.57 7.03 7.53
CA GLU A 58 12.81 7.58 6.96
C GLU A 58 13.40 6.63 5.90
N ILE A 59 13.45 5.32 6.19
CA ILE A 59 13.87 4.30 5.22
C ILE A 59 13.01 4.40 3.96
N SER A 60 11.68 4.38 4.13
CA SER A 60 10.75 4.45 2.99
C SER A 60 10.87 5.77 2.22
N SER A 61 11.20 6.88 2.89
CA SER A 61 11.38 8.19 2.28
C SER A 61 12.68 8.28 1.50
N ILE A 62 13.79 7.78 2.04
CA ILE A 62 15.10 7.72 1.37
C ILE A 62 14.98 6.91 0.08
N ILE A 63 14.43 5.69 0.15
CA ILE A 63 14.30 4.83 -1.04
C ILE A 63 13.44 5.52 -2.13
N ARG A 64 12.42 6.31 -1.74
CA ARG A 64 11.58 7.07 -2.68
C ARG A 64 12.26 8.33 -3.24
N ALA A 65 13.11 9.00 -2.46
CA ALA A 65 13.72 10.28 -2.82
C ALA A 65 14.86 10.12 -3.85
N ILE A 66 15.54 8.98 -3.87
CA ILE A 66 16.71 8.73 -4.73
C ILE A 66 16.53 7.47 -5.60
N PRO A 67 15.50 7.45 -6.48
CA PRO A 67 15.23 6.28 -7.31
C PRO A 67 16.40 5.99 -8.26
N GLY A 68 16.95 4.78 -8.17
CA GLY A 68 18.05 4.32 -9.04
C GLY A 68 19.45 4.73 -8.59
N ALA A 69 19.60 5.45 -7.47
CA ALA A 69 20.91 5.77 -6.91
C ALA A 69 21.45 4.68 -5.97
N LEU A 70 20.58 3.80 -5.48
CA LEU A 70 20.91 2.61 -4.72
C LEU A 70 20.68 1.37 -5.58
N SER A 71 21.55 0.37 -5.43
CA SER A 71 21.34 -0.95 -6.03
C SER A 71 20.00 -1.57 -5.59
N GLN A 72 19.35 -2.27 -6.51
CA GLN A 72 18.06 -2.90 -6.26
C GLN A 72 18.13 -3.94 -5.13
N ASP A 73 19.23 -4.68 -5.06
CA ASP A 73 19.47 -5.69 -4.02
C ASP A 73 19.53 -5.06 -2.62
N LEU A 74 20.20 -3.90 -2.49
CA LEU A 74 20.23 -3.17 -1.23
C LEU A 74 18.83 -2.65 -0.86
N VAL A 75 18.13 -2.05 -1.81
CA VAL A 75 16.77 -1.53 -1.59
C VAL A 75 15.84 -2.63 -1.09
N ASP A 76 15.85 -3.80 -1.74
CA ASP A 76 14.99 -4.91 -1.34
C ASP A 76 15.43 -5.53 0.00
N ALA A 77 16.73 -5.64 0.28
CA ALA A 77 17.24 -6.12 1.57
C ALA A 77 16.87 -5.20 2.74
N VAL A 78 17.05 -3.89 2.57
CA VAL A 78 16.68 -2.87 3.58
C VAL A 78 15.16 -2.85 3.78
N ALA A 79 14.39 -2.89 2.70
CA ALA A 79 12.93 -2.90 2.79
C ALA A 79 12.41 -4.16 3.49
N LEU A 80 12.98 -5.34 3.21
CA LEU A 80 12.63 -6.59 3.90
C LEU A 80 12.93 -6.51 5.40
N LYS A 81 14.09 -5.96 5.79
CA LYS A 81 14.42 -5.75 7.21
C LYS A 81 13.43 -4.81 7.89
N ALA A 82 13.10 -3.69 7.25
CA ALA A 82 12.11 -2.74 7.74
C ALA A 82 10.70 -3.37 7.84
N ILE A 83 10.34 -4.30 6.95
CA ILE A 83 9.08 -5.04 7.06
C ILE A 83 9.07 -5.99 8.27
N ASP A 84 10.19 -6.66 8.55
CA ASP A 84 10.31 -7.50 9.75
C ASP A 84 10.18 -6.64 11.03
N GLU A 85 10.85 -5.47 11.08
CA GLU A 85 10.72 -4.51 12.19
C GLU A 85 9.29 -3.97 12.32
N PHE A 86 8.63 -3.64 11.20
CA PHE A 86 7.22 -3.25 11.19
C PHE A 86 6.32 -4.34 11.80
N ALA A 87 6.56 -5.61 11.47
CA ALA A 87 5.79 -6.73 11.98
C ALA A 87 5.90 -6.84 13.51
N GLU A 88 7.11 -6.69 14.04
CA GLU A 88 7.39 -6.68 15.47
C GLU A 88 6.75 -5.48 16.19
N GLU A 89 7.00 -4.25 15.72
CA GLU A 89 6.47 -3.02 16.31
C GLU A 89 4.93 -3.02 16.37
N ASN A 90 4.28 -3.53 15.34
CA ASN A 90 2.83 -3.53 15.21
C ASN A 90 2.18 -4.85 15.66
N LYS A 91 2.96 -5.78 16.22
CA LYS A 91 2.49 -7.08 16.73
C LYS A 91 1.63 -7.84 15.71
N THR A 92 2.10 -7.88 14.47
CA THR A 92 1.38 -8.43 13.32
C THR A 92 2.18 -9.50 12.60
N HIS A 93 1.50 -10.50 12.04
CA HIS A 93 2.08 -11.37 11.03
C HIS A 93 1.85 -10.79 9.64
N LEU A 94 2.68 -11.17 8.69
CA LEU A 94 2.50 -10.77 7.30
C LEU A 94 2.52 -12.02 6.41
N GLY A 95 1.32 -12.44 5.99
CA GLY A 95 1.11 -13.62 5.14
C GLY A 95 0.94 -14.92 5.92
N GLY A 96 0.86 -14.85 7.25
CA GLY A 96 0.60 -16.01 8.12
C GLY A 96 -0.87 -16.49 8.13
N GLU A 97 -1.76 -15.81 7.42
CA GLU A 97 -3.20 -16.11 7.32
C GLU A 97 -3.91 -16.19 8.67
N CYS A 98 -3.56 -15.27 9.58
CA CYS A 98 -4.01 -15.30 10.96
C CYS A 98 -4.82 -14.06 11.38
N LYS A 99 -5.33 -14.04 12.61
CA LYS A 99 -6.17 -12.94 13.09
C LYS A 99 -5.47 -11.57 13.13
N CYS A 100 -4.17 -11.54 13.47
CA CYS A 100 -3.41 -10.30 13.51
C CYS A 100 -2.72 -10.00 12.18
N ASP A 101 -2.93 -10.80 11.14
CA ASP A 101 -2.27 -10.63 9.84
C ASP A 101 -2.76 -9.37 9.13
N TRP A 102 -1.84 -8.52 8.71
CA TRP A 102 -2.16 -7.36 7.88
C TRP A 102 -2.16 -7.73 6.39
N MET A 103 -1.43 -8.76 5.99
CA MET A 103 -1.38 -9.27 4.61
C MET A 103 -2.48 -10.28 4.30
N ARG A 104 -3.72 -9.89 4.57
CA ARG A 104 -4.91 -10.75 4.49
C ARG A 104 -5.19 -11.24 3.06
N ASN A 105 -5.82 -12.41 2.99
CA ASN A 105 -6.37 -12.94 1.75
C ASN A 105 -7.47 -12.00 1.18
N LEU A 106 -7.56 -11.94 -0.13
CA LEU A 106 -8.59 -11.18 -0.84
C LEU A 106 -10.02 -11.71 -0.60
N HIS A 107 -10.17 -13.00 -0.28
CA HIS A 107 -11.43 -13.62 0.16
C HIS A 107 -11.60 -13.62 1.68
N PHE A 108 -10.94 -12.72 2.40
CA PHE A 108 -11.03 -12.70 3.86
C PHE A 108 -12.48 -12.52 4.33
N THR A 109 -12.89 -13.42 5.23
CA THR A 109 -14.19 -13.40 5.89
C THR A 109 -13.95 -13.17 7.38
N THR A 110 -14.50 -12.10 7.96
CA THR A 110 -14.31 -11.69 9.37
C THR A 110 -14.97 -12.63 10.41
N GLY A 111 -15.21 -13.91 10.10
CA GLY A 111 -15.95 -14.80 11.00
C GLY A 111 -15.86 -16.31 10.77
N LEU A 112 -15.22 -16.77 9.69
CA LEU A 112 -14.72 -18.15 9.65
C LEU A 112 -13.31 -18.11 10.17
N GLU A 113 -13.07 -18.84 11.26
CA GLU A 113 -11.78 -19.42 11.64
C GLU A 113 -10.64 -19.01 10.69
N ALA A 114 -10.10 -17.80 10.87
CA ALA A 114 -8.72 -17.56 10.50
C ALA A 114 -8.01 -18.68 11.23
N ARG A 115 -7.49 -19.70 10.51
CA ARG A 115 -6.94 -20.93 11.11
C ARG A 115 -6.25 -20.50 12.39
N ASN A 116 -6.85 -20.85 13.54
CA ASN A 116 -6.67 -20.21 14.86
C ASN A 116 -5.27 -20.49 15.45
N ARG A 117 -4.24 -20.47 14.63
CA ARG A 117 -2.85 -20.81 14.95
C ARG A 117 -2.06 -19.62 15.44
N CYS A 118 -2.56 -18.39 15.30
CA CYS A 118 -1.89 -17.24 15.89
C CYS A 118 -2.30 -17.08 17.35
N ARG A 119 -1.37 -17.42 18.24
CA ARG A 119 -1.46 -17.17 19.68
C ARG A 119 -1.34 -15.67 20.03
N GLY A 120 -1.14 -14.80 19.04
CA GLY A 120 -0.87 -13.37 19.25
C GLY A 120 0.48 -13.15 19.95
N THR A 121 1.38 -14.12 19.85
CA THR A 121 2.68 -14.10 20.49
C THR A 121 3.78 -14.02 19.43
N PRO A 122 4.95 -13.46 19.81
CA PRO A 122 6.15 -13.51 18.98
C PRO A 122 6.53 -14.95 18.56
N PRO A 123 7.33 -15.10 17.49
CA PRO A 123 7.86 -14.02 16.66
C PRO A 123 6.79 -13.47 15.70
N PHE A 124 6.76 -12.14 15.56
CA PHE A 124 5.94 -11.44 14.56
C PHE A 124 6.81 -11.24 13.33
N THR A 125 6.43 -11.86 12.21
CA THR A 125 7.32 -11.99 11.06
C THR A 125 6.57 -11.91 9.74
N LEU A 126 7.35 -11.63 8.69
CA LEU A 126 6.97 -11.82 7.30
C LEU A 126 7.19 -13.27 6.87
N ASP A 127 6.17 -13.87 6.24
CA ASP A 127 6.36 -15.11 5.49
C ASP A 127 7.17 -14.80 4.21
N LYS A 128 8.46 -15.12 4.25
CA LYS A 128 9.40 -14.89 3.14
C LYS A 128 9.19 -15.86 1.97
N THR A 129 8.33 -16.88 2.12
CA THR A 129 8.00 -17.83 1.05
C THR A 129 7.00 -17.27 0.06
N ILE A 130 6.36 -16.13 0.36
CA ILE A 130 5.38 -15.50 -0.53
C ILE A 130 6.08 -15.11 -1.84
N PRO A 131 5.66 -15.66 -3.00
CA PRO A 131 6.37 -15.47 -4.27
C PRO A 131 6.51 -14.01 -4.70
N VAL A 132 5.58 -13.14 -4.29
CA VAL A 132 5.63 -11.72 -4.64
C VAL A 132 6.85 -11.01 -4.06
N LEU A 133 7.38 -11.48 -2.93
CA LEU A 133 8.59 -10.92 -2.30
C LEU A 133 9.87 -11.23 -3.09
N GLN A 134 9.82 -12.22 -3.98
CA GLN A 134 10.94 -12.59 -4.86
C GLN A 134 10.99 -11.70 -6.12
N THR A 135 10.01 -10.83 -6.33
CA THR A 135 9.99 -9.91 -7.47
C THR A 135 10.70 -8.60 -7.11
N PRO A 136 11.62 -8.10 -7.93
CA PRO A 136 12.32 -6.83 -7.67
C PRO A 136 11.37 -5.69 -7.32
N ARG A 137 11.74 -4.86 -6.33
CA ARG A 137 10.98 -3.69 -5.83
C ARG A 137 9.70 -4.02 -5.06
N SER A 138 9.32 -5.28 -4.93
CA SER A 138 8.07 -5.66 -4.27
C SER A 138 8.13 -5.42 -2.77
N SER A 139 9.29 -5.62 -2.15
CA SER A 139 9.53 -5.33 -0.74
C SER A 139 9.38 -3.83 -0.44
N GLN A 140 9.96 -2.97 -1.30
CA GLN A 140 9.75 -1.52 -1.19
C GLN A 140 8.27 -1.13 -1.31
N ALA A 141 7.57 -1.67 -2.32
CA ALA A 141 6.16 -1.39 -2.55
C ALA A 141 5.28 -1.85 -1.37
N LEU A 142 5.59 -3.02 -0.80
CA LEU A 142 4.93 -3.56 0.37
C LEU A 142 5.17 -2.68 1.61
N LEU A 143 6.42 -2.29 1.89
CA LEU A 143 6.75 -1.40 3.01
C LEU A 143 5.97 -0.08 2.93
N ALA A 144 5.96 0.56 1.75
CA ALA A 144 5.21 1.80 1.55
C ALA A 144 3.70 1.60 1.79
N ALA A 145 3.14 0.47 1.36
CA ALA A 145 1.74 0.15 1.57
C ALA A 145 1.40 -0.21 3.03
N LEU A 146 2.32 -0.81 3.78
CA LEU A 146 2.18 -1.09 5.22
C LEU A 146 2.15 0.21 6.02
N LEU A 147 3.08 1.14 5.75
CA LEU A 147 3.09 2.47 6.36
C LEU A 147 1.82 3.26 6.05
N LEU A 148 1.33 3.18 4.80
CA LEU A 148 0.04 3.76 4.43
C LEU A 148 -1.11 3.09 5.20
N GLY A 149 -1.13 1.76 5.29
CA GLY A 149 -2.12 1.01 6.06
C GLY A 149 -2.17 1.44 7.53
N LYS A 150 -0.99 1.64 8.15
CA LYS A 150 -0.86 2.15 9.52
C LYS A 150 -1.46 3.54 9.65
N LYS A 151 -1.10 4.46 8.75
CA LYS A 151 -1.66 5.82 8.72
C LYS A 151 -3.19 5.84 8.55
N LEU A 152 -3.73 4.96 7.70
CA LEU A 152 -5.17 4.81 7.52
C LEU A 152 -5.84 4.29 8.79
N LEU A 153 -5.21 3.32 9.46
CA LEU A 153 -5.69 2.77 10.73
C LEU A 153 -5.66 3.83 11.86
N ASP A 154 -4.60 4.64 11.92
CA ASP A 154 -4.46 5.73 12.89
C ASP A 154 -5.56 6.79 12.72
N THR A 155 -5.97 7.04 11.47
CA THR A 155 -7.07 7.97 11.14
C THR A 155 -8.41 7.54 11.77
N VAL A 156 -8.59 6.25 12.03
CA VAL A 156 -9.79 5.66 12.64
C VAL A 156 -9.50 5.05 14.01
N SER A 157 -8.36 5.36 14.62
CA SER A 157 -7.89 4.80 15.90
C SER A 157 -8.91 4.94 17.03
N TRP A 158 -9.64 6.06 17.07
CA TRP A 158 -10.71 6.28 18.05
C TRP A 158 -11.78 5.17 18.03
N ALA A 159 -12.16 4.68 16.84
CA ALA A 159 -13.13 3.59 16.74
C ALA A 159 -12.53 2.24 17.18
N ASN A 160 -11.21 2.08 17.15
CA ASN A 160 -10.51 0.87 17.59
C ASN A 160 -10.27 0.81 19.12
N ARG A 161 -10.80 1.77 19.90
CA ARG A 161 -10.65 1.77 21.38
C ARG A 161 -11.45 0.68 22.10
N PHE A 162 -12.43 0.08 21.41
CA PHE A 162 -13.31 -0.93 22.00
C PHE A 162 -12.67 -2.33 21.98
N ALA A 163 -13.17 -3.24 22.84
CA ALA A 163 -12.64 -4.59 23.01
C ALA A 163 -12.50 -5.39 21.70
N ASN A 164 -13.34 -5.09 20.70
CA ASN A 164 -13.18 -5.59 19.33
C ASN A 164 -12.78 -4.44 18.41
N PRO A 165 -11.66 -4.55 17.67
CA PRO A 165 -11.28 -3.50 16.74
C PRO A 165 -12.35 -3.34 15.66
N ALA A 166 -12.67 -2.08 15.46
CA ALA A 166 -13.60 -1.55 14.49
C ALA A 166 -13.14 -1.78 13.05
N TYR A 167 -11.84 -1.63 12.83
CA TYR A 167 -11.20 -1.67 11.54
C TYR A 167 -10.01 -2.62 11.57
N TYR A 168 -9.92 -3.48 10.57
CA TYR A 168 -8.77 -4.34 10.34
C TYR A 168 -8.02 -3.89 9.09
N PRO A 169 -6.71 -3.65 9.16
CA PRO A 169 -5.93 -3.32 7.98
C PRO A 169 -5.85 -4.50 7.02
N VAL A 170 -5.78 -4.18 5.73
CA VAL A 170 -5.48 -5.11 4.65
C VAL A 170 -4.46 -4.50 3.71
N VAL A 171 -3.35 -5.21 3.52
CA VAL A 171 -2.28 -4.85 2.59
C VAL A 171 -1.92 -6.08 1.78
N ARG A 172 -2.25 -6.13 0.49
CA ARG A 172 -2.05 -7.32 -0.34
C ARG A 172 -1.33 -6.96 -1.64
N PRO A 173 -0.06 -7.35 -1.81
CA PRO A 173 0.62 -7.21 -3.09
C PRO A 173 -0.15 -7.95 -4.19
N LEU A 174 -0.40 -7.29 -5.32
CA LEU A 174 -1.09 -7.88 -6.48
C LEU A 174 -0.14 -8.21 -7.63
N LEU A 175 1.15 -7.89 -7.48
CA LEU A 175 2.14 -8.08 -8.51
C LEU A 175 2.52 -9.55 -8.66
N LEU A 176 2.70 -9.96 -9.92
CA LEU A 176 3.32 -11.21 -10.31
C LEU A 176 4.29 -10.89 -11.43
N GLY A 177 5.49 -10.43 -11.08
CA GLY A 177 6.59 -10.19 -12.02
C GLY A 177 6.37 -9.12 -13.11
N GLY A 178 7.45 -8.43 -13.50
CA GLY A 178 7.54 -7.81 -14.84
C GLY A 178 6.92 -6.42 -15.05
N GLY A 179 6.88 -5.55 -14.04
CA GLY A 179 6.64 -4.10 -14.26
C GLY A 179 5.28 -3.73 -14.88
N ARG A 180 4.29 -4.64 -14.85
CA ARG A 180 2.96 -4.38 -15.40
C ARG A 180 2.24 -3.32 -14.57
N SER A 181 2.14 -2.13 -15.14
CA SER A 181 1.47 -1.00 -14.49
C SER A 181 -0.04 -1.26 -14.37
N LEU A 182 -0.57 -1.27 -13.15
CA LEU A 182 -2.01 -1.41 -12.87
C LEU A 182 -2.76 -0.09 -13.13
N ARG A 183 -2.72 0.40 -14.37
CA ARG A 183 -3.31 1.70 -14.76
C ARG A 183 -4.80 1.63 -15.11
N SER A 184 -5.38 0.44 -15.22
CA SER A 184 -6.77 0.28 -15.63
C SER A 184 -7.51 -0.69 -14.73
N LYS A 185 -8.83 -0.51 -14.64
CA LYS A 185 -9.74 -1.40 -13.94
C LYS A 185 -9.56 -2.86 -14.36
N ALA A 186 -9.45 -3.11 -15.67
CA ALA A 186 -9.25 -4.46 -16.21
C ALA A 186 -7.90 -5.07 -15.80
N ALA A 187 -6.83 -4.26 -15.73
CA ALA A 187 -5.53 -4.73 -15.24
C ALA A 187 -5.58 -5.11 -13.76
N VAL A 188 -6.23 -4.28 -12.93
CA VAL A 188 -6.45 -4.57 -11.51
C VAL A 188 -7.30 -5.83 -11.35
N THR A 189 -8.40 -5.95 -12.09
CA THR A 189 -9.26 -7.14 -12.07
C THR A 189 -8.46 -8.41 -12.34
N ARG A 190 -7.64 -8.41 -13.40
CA ARG A 190 -6.79 -9.56 -13.74
C ARG A 190 -5.80 -9.87 -12.63
N ALA A 191 -5.05 -8.87 -12.15
CA ALA A 191 -4.05 -9.06 -11.10
C ALA A 191 -4.65 -9.67 -9.83
N MET A 192 -5.78 -9.12 -9.37
CA MET A 192 -6.51 -9.69 -8.23
C MET A 192 -6.99 -11.13 -8.51
N ASN A 193 -7.50 -11.41 -9.71
CA ASN A 193 -7.97 -12.74 -10.09
C ASN A 193 -6.84 -13.79 -10.16
N VAL A 194 -5.59 -13.38 -10.45
CA VAL A 194 -4.46 -14.32 -10.40
C VAL A 194 -4.06 -14.62 -8.95
N VAL A 195 -4.06 -13.62 -8.07
CA VAL A 195 -3.82 -13.84 -6.64
C VAL A 195 -4.91 -14.71 -6.04
N CYS A 196 -6.16 -14.51 -6.44
CA CYS A 196 -7.28 -15.26 -5.95
C CYS A 196 -8.43 -15.28 -6.97
N SER A 197 -8.84 -16.47 -7.43
CA SER A 197 -9.83 -16.59 -8.50
C SER A 197 -11.13 -15.82 -8.18
N GLY A 198 -11.59 -15.02 -9.14
CA GLY A 198 -12.81 -14.19 -9.04
C GLY A 198 -12.69 -12.91 -8.21
N ALA A 199 -11.63 -12.73 -7.43
CA ALA A 199 -11.41 -11.59 -6.54
C ALA A 199 -11.63 -10.21 -7.18
N GLY A 200 -10.95 -9.96 -8.30
CA GLY A 200 -11.02 -8.69 -9.01
C GLY A 200 -12.39 -8.44 -9.65
N SER A 201 -13.07 -9.51 -10.07
CA SER A 201 -14.44 -9.39 -10.59
C SER A 201 -15.41 -8.96 -9.49
N HIS A 202 -15.27 -9.54 -8.29
CA HIS A 202 -16.07 -9.18 -7.12
C HIS A 202 -15.75 -7.77 -6.58
N PHE A 203 -14.48 -7.37 -6.54
CA PHE A 203 -14.06 -6.05 -6.04
C PHE A 203 -14.76 -4.89 -6.79
N PHE A 204 -14.95 -5.07 -8.09
CA PHE A 204 -15.59 -4.08 -8.96
C PHE A 204 -17.06 -4.34 -9.24
N TYR A 205 -17.63 -5.41 -8.71
CA TYR A 205 -19.04 -5.71 -8.85
C TYR A 205 -19.86 -4.66 -8.07
N LYS A 206 -20.85 -4.05 -8.74
CA LYS A 206 -21.84 -3.23 -8.06
C LYS A 206 -22.90 -4.16 -7.51
N THR A 207 -22.88 -4.41 -6.20
CA THR A 207 -24.05 -4.99 -5.53
C THR A 207 -25.22 -4.03 -5.72
N THR A 208 -26.25 -4.47 -6.46
CA THR A 208 -27.52 -3.77 -6.59
C THR A 208 -28.07 -3.47 -5.21
N LYS A 209 -28.53 -2.22 -4.99
CA LYS A 209 -29.06 -1.71 -3.73
C LYS A 209 -29.95 -2.76 -3.06
N ALA A 210 -29.42 -3.46 -2.06
CA ALA A 210 -30.27 -4.25 -1.17
C ALA A 210 -31.26 -3.27 -0.54
N LYS A 211 -32.56 -3.60 -0.54
CA LYS A 211 -33.62 -2.75 0.02
C LYS A 211 -33.18 -2.26 1.41
N ARG A 212 -33.32 -0.94 1.67
CA ARG A 212 -33.11 -0.31 2.99
C ARG A 212 -33.85 -1.16 4.04
N SER A 213 -33.12 -1.90 4.87
CA SER A 213 -33.69 -2.66 5.97
C SER A 213 -33.35 -1.98 7.29
N ALA A 214 -34.34 -1.95 8.18
CA ALA A 214 -34.43 -1.10 9.37
C ALA A 214 -33.45 -1.42 10.53
N ARG A 215 -32.27 -2.02 10.29
CA ARG A 215 -31.30 -2.28 11.37
C ARG A 215 -29.87 -1.89 10.99
N SER A 216 -29.31 -0.98 11.78
CA SER A 216 -27.92 -0.47 11.81
C SER A 216 -27.29 -0.13 10.44
N PRO A 217 -27.34 1.15 10.02
CA PRO A 217 -26.67 1.60 8.80
C PRO A 217 -25.15 1.37 8.89
N ASP A 218 -24.53 1.12 7.73
CA ASP A 218 -23.07 1.17 7.57
C ASP A 218 -22.73 2.64 7.32
N PHE A 219 -22.49 3.40 8.39
CA PHE A 219 -22.38 4.86 8.28
C PHE A 219 -21.23 5.30 7.38
N LEU A 220 -20.09 4.58 7.34
CA LEU A 220 -19.03 4.93 6.41
C LEU A 220 -19.50 4.78 4.96
N TYR A 221 -20.20 3.69 4.63
CA TYR A 221 -20.73 3.46 3.29
C TYR A 221 -21.79 4.51 2.89
N GLU A 222 -22.74 4.82 3.77
CA GLU A 222 -23.81 5.78 3.47
C GLU A 222 -23.26 7.20 3.25
N HIS A 223 -22.20 7.58 3.96
CA HIS A 223 -21.52 8.87 3.75
C HIS A 223 -20.61 8.86 2.51
N TRP A 224 -20.12 7.68 2.07
CA TRP A 224 -18.98 7.57 1.17
C TRP A 224 -19.10 8.41 -0.10
N ASP A 225 -20.20 8.27 -0.84
CA ASP A 225 -20.39 8.97 -2.11
C ASP A 225 -20.73 10.47 -1.91
N GLY A 226 -21.33 10.83 -0.77
CA GLY A 226 -21.73 12.20 -0.45
C GLY A 226 -20.64 13.09 0.15
N MET A 227 -19.49 12.54 0.58
CA MET A 227 -18.39 13.31 1.16
C MET A 227 -17.51 13.99 0.09
N ASN A 228 -17.26 15.29 0.23
CA ASN A 228 -16.43 16.09 -0.71
C ASN A 228 -15.31 16.89 -0.03
N GLY A 229 -14.73 16.36 1.06
CA GLY A 229 -13.68 17.02 1.83
C GLY A 229 -14.25 17.73 3.06
N THR A 230 -14.97 18.83 2.88
CA THR A 230 -15.51 19.63 4.00
C THR A 230 -17.02 19.53 4.19
N SER A 231 -17.78 19.01 3.22
CA SER A 231 -19.22 18.73 3.37
C SER A 231 -19.55 17.25 3.16
N CYS A 232 -20.79 16.88 3.49
CA CYS A 232 -21.29 15.52 3.33
C CYS A 232 -22.80 15.55 3.15
N GLN A 233 -23.28 15.24 1.95
CA GLN A 233 -24.71 15.28 1.64
C GLN A 233 -25.53 14.44 2.63
N TYR A 234 -25.07 13.25 3.00
CA TYR A 234 -25.76 12.40 3.97
C TYR A 234 -25.88 13.05 5.37
N CYS A 235 -24.89 13.84 5.80
CA CYS A 235 -24.98 14.58 7.05
C CYS A 235 -26.03 15.69 6.96
N ASP A 236 -26.12 16.35 5.81
CA ASP A 236 -27.05 17.45 5.57
C ASP A 236 -28.48 16.90 5.50
N ASP A 237 -28.68 15.79 4.77
CA ASP A 237 -29.95 15.05 4.72
C ASP A 237 -30.41 14.59 6.11
N LEU A 238 -29.50 14.07 6.95
CA LEU A 238 -29.83 13.65 8.32
C LEU A 238 -30.32 14.81 9.20
N VAL A 239 -29.71 15.99 9.05
CA VAL A 239 -30.12 17.19 9.79
C VAL A 239 -31.52 17.60 9.39
N ASP A 240 -31.84 17.52 8.10
CA ASP A 240 -33.18 17.89 7.62
C ASP A 240 -34.23 16.84 7.99
N GLU A 241 -33.90 15.55 8.02
CA GLU A 241 -34.79 14.50 8.54
C GLU A 241 -35.07 14.65 10.04
N ALA A 242 -34.08 15.05 10.84
CA ALA A 242 -34.26 15.24 12.29
C ALA A 242 -35.07 16.50 12.66
N LYS A 243 -35.27 17.44 11.73
CA LYS A 243 -36.15 18.60 11.92
C LYS A 243 -37.63 18.30 11.65
N LYS A 244 -37.95 17.16 11.02
CA LYS A 244 -39.34 16.79 10.71
C LYS A 244 -40.05 16.35 11.99
N GLU A 245 -41.34 16.68 12.12
CA GLU A 245 -42.16 16.27 13.27
C GLU A 245 -42.20 14.74 13.45
N ASP A 246 -42.16 13.98 12.35
CA ASP A 246 -42.09 12.50 12.34
C ASP A 246 -40.66 11.94 12.20
N GLY A 247 -39.64 12.74 12.55
CA GLY A 247 -38.22 12.38 12.42
C GLY A 247 -37.84 11.18 13.30
N TRP A 248 -37.11 10.21 12.72
CA TRP A 248 -36.67 8.99 13.42
C TRP A 248 -35.34 9.15 14.17
N TRP A 249 -34.71 10.31 14.06
CA TRP A 249 -33.36 10.57 14.57
C TRP A 249 -33.38 11.59 15.69
N GLU A 250 -32.78 11.25 16.83
CA GLU A 250 -32.60 12.23 17.88
C GLU A 250 -31.50 13.23 17.49
N PRO A 251 -31.64 14.53 17.85
CA PRO A 251 -30.64 15.54 17.52
C PRO A 251 -29.22 15.18 17.98
N LYS A 252 -29.09 14.53 19.14
CA LYS A 252 -27.81 14.07 19.69
C LYS A 252 -27.18 12.95 18.83
N GLU A 253 -27.98 12.02 18.33
CA GLU A 253 -27.49 10.97 17.43
C GLU A 253 -26.99 11.56 16.11
N VAL A 254 -27.71 12.55 15.56
CA VAL A 254 -27.27 13.27 14.35
C VAL A 254 -25.97 14.01 14.59
N GLU A 255 -25.83 14.68 15.73
CA GLU A 255 -24.58 15.36 16.11
C GLU A 255 -23.41 14.39 16.17
N ASN A 256 -23.59 13.23 16.78
CA ASN A 256 -22.58 12.17 16.87
C ASN A 256 -22.18 11.61 15.50
N ILE A 257 -23.16 11.34 14.63
CA ILE A 257 -22.91 10.90 13.26
C ILE A 257 -22.10 11.96 12.48
N ARG A 258 -22.44 13.24 12.64
CA ARG A 258 -21.71 14.35 12.01
C ARG A 258 -20.29 14.50 12.56
N ALA A 259 -20.11 14.36 13.87
CA ALA A 259 -18.81 14.38 14.53
C ALA A 259 -17.91 13.24 14.00
N ASN A 260 -18.44 12.01 13.92
CA ASN A 260 -17.75 10.86 13.34
C ASN A 260 -17.38 11.07 11.86
N CYS A 261 -18.29 11.64 11.06
CA CYS A 261 -18.00 11.97 9.67
C CYS A 261 -16.84 12.96 9.55
N LYS A 262 -16.87 14.04 10.33
CA LYS A 262 -15.84 15.09 10.33
C LYS A 262 -14.49 14.57 10.83
N LYS A 263 -14.49 13.78 11.91
CA LYS A 263 -13.27 13.32 12.60
C LYS A 263 -12.62 12.11 11.93
N MET A 264 -13.41 11.20 11.35
CA MET A 264 -12.91 9.91 10.84
C MET A 264 -13.15 9.70 9.35
N TYR A 265 -14.42 9.77 8.90
CA TYR A 265 -14.76 9.31 7.55
C TYR A 265 -14.20 10.23 6.45
N ARG A 266 -14.29 11.55 6.63
CA ARG A 266 -13.75 12.51 5.66
C ARG A 266 -12.22 12.45 5.60
N PRO A 267 -11.47 12.50 6.72
CA PRO A 267 -10.02 12.32 6.69
C PRO A 267 -9.59 10.98 6.06
N LEU A 268 -10.28 9.88 6.39
CA LEU A 268 -10.00 8.57 5.81
C LEU A 268 -10.17 8.58 4.29
N LYS A 269 -11.31 9.08 3.78
CA LYS A 269 -11.57 9.18 2.34
C LYS A 269 -10.51 10.06 1.66
N THR A 270 -10.16 11.19 2.26
CA THR A 270 -9.11 12.08 1.74
C THR A 270 -7.77 11.37 1.62
N GLN A 271 -7.29 10.71 2.69
CA GLN A 271 -6.03 9.95 2.66
C GLN A 271 -6.05 8.85 1.60
N MET A 272 -7.17 8.13 1.48
CA MET A 272 -7.31 7.08 0.46
C MET A 272 -7.27 7.63 -0.96
N LEU A 273 -8.02 8.70 -1.26
CA LEU A 273 -8.03 9.29 -2.60
C LEU A 273 -6.70 9.95 -2.97
N GLN A 274 -5.93 10.44 -1.99
CA GLN A 274 -4.60 11.01 -2.22
C GLN A 274 -3.56 9.94 -2.56
N ASN A 275 -3.64 8.75 -1.95
CA ASN A 275 -2.57 7.75 -2.02
C ASN A 275 -2.92 6.53 -2.87
N LEU A 276 -4.20 6.32 -3.19
CA LEU A 276 -4.70 5.11 -3.83
C LEU A 276 -5.51 5.43 -5.09
N ARG A 277 -5.47 4.49 -6.03
CA ARG A 277 -6.31 4.45 -7.24
C ARG A 277 -7.40 3.42 -7.10
N PHE A 278 -8.47 3.55 -7.90
CA PHE A 278 -9.59 2.60 -7.91
C PHE A 278 -10.21 2.38 -6.53
N VAL A 279 -10.27 3.43 -5.71
CA VAL A 279 -10.78 3.35 -4.34
C VAL A 279 -12.25 2.94 -4.35
N ARG A 280 -12.58 1.98 -3.50
CA ARG A 280 -13.92 1.42 -3.34
C ARG A 280 -14.26 1.36 -1.86
N CYS A 281 -15.50 1.74 -1.54
CA CYS A 281 -16.14 1.41 -0.29
C CYS A 281 -17.28 0.42 -0.59
N VAL A 282 -17.23 -0.76 0.03
CA VAL A 282 -18.15 -1.86 -0.19
C VAL A 282 -19.01 -2.05 1.05
N ARG A 283 -20.32 -1.89 0.88
CA ARG A 283 -21.31 -1.99 1.96
C ARG A 283 -21.20 -3.31 2.73
N ARG A 284 -21.30 -3.25 4.05
CA ARG A 284 -21.52 -4.41 4.92
C ARG A 284 -22.92 -5.01 4.72
N PRO A 285 -23.09 -6.35 4.65
CA PRO A 285 -24.41 -6.97 4.56
C PRO A 285 -25.20 -6.81 5.87
N HIS A 286 -26.53 -6.84 5.76
CA HIS A 286 -27.46 -6.58 6.86
C HIS A 286 -27.71 -7.77 7.82
N ARG A 287 -27.22 -8.98 7.53
CA ARG A 287 -27.39 -10.16 8.40
C ARG A 287 -26.16 -11.04 8.35
N SER A 288 -25.62 -11.37 9.51
CA SER A 288 -25.05 -12.69 9.78
C SER A 288 -24.87 -12.86 11.29
N VAL A 289 -25.96 -13.18 11.98
CA VAL A 289 -25.84 -14.04 13.17
C VAL A 289 -25.25 -15.35 12.64
N GLY A 290 -23.96 -15.57 12.89
CA GLY A 290 -23.34 -16.90 12.87
C GLY A 290 -22.64 -17.42 11.62
N ARG A 291 -22.74 -16.88 10.39
CA ARG A 291 -22.02 -17.50 9.24
C ARG A 291 -21.56 -16.50 8.16
N VAL A 292 -20.24 -16.55 7.90
CA VAL A 292 -19.50 -16.20 6.66
C VAL A 292 -19.87 -14.86 6.00
N PHE A 293 -19.03 -13.84 6.20
CA PHE A 293 -19.05 -12.67 5.33
C PHE A 293 -18.67 -13.09 3.91
N ALA A 294 -19.47 -12.74 2.90
CA ALA A 294 -18.97 -12.84 1.53
C ALA A 294 -17.75 -11.91 1.35
N PRO A 295 -16.79 -12.26 0.49
CA PRO A 295 -15.59 -11.46 0.24
C PRO A 295 -15.90 -9.97 0.04
N TYR A 296 -14.99 -9.10 0.52
CA TYR A 296 -15.02 -7.64 0.36
C TYR A 296 -16.13 -6.89 1.09
N LYS A 297 -17.04 -7.55 1.79
CA LYS A 297 -18.09 -6.87 2.55
C LYS A 297 -17.51 -6.04 3.69
N GLY A 298 -17.86 -4.75 3.74
CA GLY A 298 -17.26 -3.80 4.66
C GLY A 298 -15.83 -3.40 4.29
N LEU A 299 -15.33 -3.75 3.10
CA LEU A 299 -14.01 -3.32 2.65
C LEU A 299 -14.06 -1.87 2.16
N VAL A 300 -13.14 -1.06 2.66
CA VAL A 300 -12.78 0.22 2.07
C VAL A 300 -11.31 0.20 1.67
N ALA A 301 -11.02 0.15 0.37
CA ALA A 301 -9.66 -0.07 -0.13
C ALA A 301 -9.45 0.46 -1.54
N GLY A 302 -8.19 0.61 -1.92
CA GLY A 302 -7.74 0.95 -3.27
C GLY A 302 -6.37 0.35 -3.58
N ILE A 303 -5.83 0.69 -4.73
CA ILE A 303 -4.55 0.15 -5.23
C ILE A 303 -3.49 1.25 -5.21
N THR A 304 -2.35 1.00 -4.60
CA THR A 304 -1.20 1.92 -4.64
C THR A 304 -0.66 2.07 -6.07
N SER A 305 0.12 3.11 -6.34
CA SER A 305 0.84 3.27 -7.61
C SER A 305 1.67 2.04 -7.99
N ASP A 306 2.21 1.36 -6.98
CA ASP A 306 3.11 0.23 -7.10
C ASP A 306 2.39 -1.13 -7.05
N GLY A 307 1.05 -1.12 -7.13
CA GLY A 307 0.26 -2.34 -7.34
C GLY A 307 0.02 -3.18 -6.09
N VAL A 308 -0.10 -2.54 -4.93
CA VAL A 308 -0.52 -3.17 -3.67
C VAL A 308 -1.95 -2.75 -3.36
N LEU A 309 -2.85 -3.70 -3.10
CA LEU A 309 -4.15 -3.40 -2.51
C LEU A 309 -3.93 -2.95 -1.06
N CYS A 310 -4.44 -1.79 -0.68
CA CYS A 310 -4.30 -1.24 0.66
C CYS A 310 -5.64 -0.67 1.12
N GLY A 311 -6.02 -0.93 2.37
CA GLY A 311 -7.26 -0.41 2.95
C GLY A 311 -7.61 -1.01 4.30
N LEU A 312 -8.90 -0.93 4.65
CA LEU A 312 -9.45 -1.36 5.93
C LEU A 312 -10.72 -2.19 5.72
N TYR A 313 -10.87 -3.27 6.48
CA TYR A 313 -12.14 -3.97 6.67
C TYR A 313 -12.87 -3.42 7.89
N ILE A 314 -14.14 -3.07 7.71
CA ILE A 314 -15.03 -2.59 8.75
C ILE A 314 -15.68 -3.80 9.44
N ASN A 315 -15.42 -3.97 10.72
CA ASN A 315 -16.02 -5.01 11.55
C ASN A 315 -17.37 -4.56 12.12
N ILE A 316 -17.39 -3.37 12.72
CA ILE A 316 -18.56 -2.75 13.34
C ILE A 316 -18.88 -1.49 12.52
N GLY A 317 -20.15 -1.30 12.13
CA GLY A 317 -20.55 -0.23 11.21
C GLY A 317 -21.21 0.98 11.90
N SER A 318 -21.39 0.91 13.22
CA SER A 318 -22.08 1.91 14.03
C SER A 318 -21.31 2.13 15.33
N TRP A 319 -21.02 3.39 15.63
CA TRP A 319 -20.33 3.82 16.85
C TRP A 319 -21.31 4.68 17.63
N GLY A 320 -21.80 4.17 18.74
CA GLY A 320 -22.49 4.97 19.75
C GLY A 320 -21.46 5.53 20.73
N ASP A 321 -21.78 6.68 21.33
CA ASP A 321 -21.05 7.13 22.51
C ASP A 321 -21.27 6.13 23.64
N GLU A 322 -20.16 5.66 24.23
CA GLU A 322 -20.06 5.69 25.68
C GLU A 322 -19.59 7.09 26.07
#